data_AF-A0A8J5C5A8-F1
#
_entry.id   AF-A0A8J5C5A8-F1
#
_cell.length_a   1.000
_cell.length_b   1.000
_cell.length_c   1.000
_cell.angle_alpha   90.00
_cell.angle_beta   90.00
_cell.angle_gamma   90.00
#
_symmetry.space_group_name_H-M   'P 1'
#
loop_
_entity.id
_entity.type
_entity.pdbx_description
1 polymer ?
#
loop_
_entity_poly.entity_id
_entity_poly.type
_entity_poly.pdbx_seq_one_letter_code
_entity_poly.pdbx_strand_id
1 'polypeptide(L)'
;MDYRQFLVISIGTGAHKHTERYSARESARWGLLEWLWNRGKSPLVQVFREATSDMVDIYASVIFQALESEGNYLRIQDDTLTGAAASVDNSTKWNLRNLVRIGENLLEKPASRIIYVEACESGSIFEGLMPEDLNVYVTTASNVVESSWGTYCPGMDPPPPPEYMTCLGDLYSVAWMEDRFEFYT
;
A
#
# COMPACT_ATOMS: atom_id res chain seq x y z
N MET A 1 -20.04 -7.57 -14.80
CA MET A 1 -19.05 -8.12 -15.75
C MET A 1 -18.42 -9.33 -15.10
N ASP A 2 -18.19 -10.41 -15.83
CA ASP A 2 -17.50 -11.58 -15.29
C ASP A 2 -15.98 -11.32 -15.37
N TYR A 3 -15.31 -11.14 -14.24
CA TYR A 3 -13.87 -10.86 -14.22
C TYR A 3 -13.00 -12.11 -14.42
N ARG A 4 -13.58 -13.31 -14.35
CA ARG A 4 -12.86 -14.59 -14.51
C ARG A 4 -12.28 -14.80 -15.90
N GLN A 5 -12.82 -14.10 -16.90
CA GLN A 5 -12.35 -14.13 -18.29
C GLN A 5 -11.20 -13.15 -18.58
N PHE A 6 -10.84 -12.30 -17.62
CA PHE A 6 -9.80 -11.30 -17.81
C PHE A 6 -8.50 -11.75 -17.15
N LEU A 7 -7.39 -11.53 -17.85
CA LEU A 7 -6.03 -11.52 -17.31
C LEU A 7 -5.57 -10.06 -17.26
N VAL A 8 -5.21 -9.57 -16.08
CA VAL A 8 -4.85 -8.18 -15.83
C VAL A 8 -3.40 -8.10 -15.39
N ILE A 9 -2.58 -7.40 -16.17
CA ILE A 9 -1.20 -7.06 -15.84
C ILE A 9 -1.15 -5.57 -15.51
N SER A 10 -0.86 -5.26 -14.26
CA SER A 10 -0.75 -3.91 -13.72
C SER A 10 0.73 -3.55 -13.59
N ILE A 11 1.21 -2.55 -14.31
CA ILE A 11 2.62 -2.15 -14.32
C ILE A 11 2.75 -0.79 -13.65
N GLY A 12 3.57 -0.71 -12.61
CA GLY A 12 3.92 0.54 -11.98
C GLY A 12 5.30 1.05 -12.40
N THR A 13 5.57 2.32 -12.09
CA THR A 13 6.84 2.99 -12.44
C THR A 13 7.83 2.99 -11.27
N GLY A 14 7.53 2.20 -10.24
CA GLY A 14 8.29 2.11 -9.02
C GLY A 14 7.99 3.22 -8.01
N ALA A 15 8.17 2.87 -6.74
CA ALA A 15 8.04 3.73 -5.58
C ALA A 15 9.42 3.93 -4.94
N HIS A 16 9.57 5.05 -4.22
CA HIS A 16 10.79 5.30 -3.50
C HIS A 16 10.89 4.32 -2.33
N LYS A 17 12.07 3.74 -2.09
CA LYS A 17 12.37 2.98 -0.88
C LYS A 17 12.02 3.85 0.33
N HIS A 18 11.19 3.35 1.24
CA HIS A 18 10.77 4.05 2.45
C HIS A 18 11.98 4.69 3.15
N THR A 19 12.13 5.99 2.94
CA THR A 19 13.10 6.87 3.61
C THR A 19 12.32 8.13 3.92
N GLU A 20 12.10 8.38 5.20
CA GLU A 20 11.43 9.58 5.73
C GLU A 20 11.96 10.83 5.04
N ARG A 21 11.16 11.43 4.14
CA ARG A 21 11.52 12.71 3.52
C ARG A 21 10.97 13.89 4.30
N TYR A 22 9.84 13.71 4.97
CA TYR A 22 9.13 14.71 5.78
C TYR A 22 8.52 14.01 7.01
N SER A 23 8.17 14.74 8.06
CA SER A 23 7.41 14.23 9.22
C SER A 23 6.11 15.02 9.39
N ALA A 24 5.05 14.51 10.05
CA ALA A 24 3.84 15.34 10.27
C ALA A 24 4.17 16.55 11.11
N ARG A 25 5.11 16.45 12.05
CA ARG A 25 5.53 17.63 12.82
C ARG A 25 6.08 18.73 11.92
N GLU A 26 6.80 18.38 10.86
CA GLU A 26 7.28 19.32 9.85
C GLU A 26 6.12 19.79 8.94
N SER A 27 5.34 18.86 8.39
CA SER A 27 4.26 19.12 7.44
C SER A 27 3.06 19.85 8.03
N ALA A 28 2.82 19.75 9.34
CA ALA A 28 1.79 20.49 10.07
C ALA A 28 2.04 22.00 10.06
N ARG A 29 3.27 22.44 9.76
CA ARG A 29 3.64 23.86 9.66
C ARG A 29 3.63 24.37 8.22
N TRP A 30 3.31 23.54 7.24
CA TRP A 30 3.34 23.90 5.83
C TRP A 30 2.14 24.74 5.41
N GLY A 31 2.40 25.77 4.59
CA GLY A 31 1.37 26.48 3.85
C GLY A 31 1.14 25.87 2.47
N LEU A 32 0.33 26.55 1.65
CA LEU A 32 -0.02 26.08 0.31
C LEU A 32 1.21 25.88 -0.59
N LEU A 33 2.21 26.77 -0.51
CA LEU A 33 3.40 26.70 -1.35
C LEU A 33 4.28 25.50 -0.97
N GLU A 34 4.42 25.20 0.31
CA GLU A 34 5.20 24.06 0.79
C GLU A 34 4.50 22.73 0.44
N TRP A 35 3.17 22.67 0.50
CA TRP A 35 2.42 21.50 0.01
C TRP A 35 2.57 21.28 -1.51
N LEU A 36 2.67 22.37 -2.28
CA LEU A 36 2.87 22.30 -3.73
C LEU A 36 4.32 22.04 -4.12
N TRP A 37 5.28 22.60 -3.39
CA TRP A 37 6.71 22.55 -3.69
C TRP A 37 7.55 22.64 -2.41
N ASN A 38 8.23 21.55 -2.06
CA ASN A 38 9.16 21.51 -0.92
C ASN A 38 10.35 20.60 -1.19
N ARG A 39 11.56 21.08 -0.85
CA ARG A 39 12.84 20.38 -1.09
C ARG A 39 13.02 19.88 -2.55
N GLY A 40 12.54 20.66 -3.53
CA GLY A 40 12.67 20.34 -4.96
C GLY A 40 11.74 19.23 -5.45
N LYS A 41 10.70 18.89 -4.69
CA LYS A 41 9.65 17.91 -5.03
C LYS A 41 8.28 18.55 -4.82
N SER A 42 7.24 17.89 -5.31
CA SER A 42 5.84 18.23 -4.99
C SER A 42 5.26 17.19 -4.03
N PRO A 43 5.21 17.48 -2.72
CA PRO A 43 4.75 16.52 -1.72
C PRO A 43 3.34 16.01 -1.99
N LEU A 44 2.40 16.91 -2.33
CA LEU A 44 1.01 16.54 -2.60
C LEU A 44 0.88 15.56 -3.78
N VAL A 45 1.60 15.81 -4.88
CA VAL A 45 1.58 14.93 -6.06
C VAL A 45 2.21 13.58 -5.74
N GLN A 46 3.27 13.58 -4.91
CA GLN A 46 3.92 12.34 -4.51
C GLN A 46 3.00 11.46 -3.66
N VAL A 47 2.40 12.03 -2.60
CA VAL A 47 1.45 11.32 -1.73
C VAL A 47 0.28 10.78 -2.54
N PHE A 48 -0.32 11.60 -3.40
CA PHE A 48 -1.41 11.16 -4.26
C PHE A 48 -1.00 10.02 -5.21
N ARG A 49 0.18 10.10 -5.84
CA ARG A 49 0.67 9.07 -6.76
C ARG A 49 0.92 7.73 -6.06
N GLU A 50 1.53 7.77 -4.87
CA GLU A 50 1.84 6.58 -4.08
C GLU A 50 0.55 5.95 -3.54
N ALA A 51 -0.33 6.75 -2.94
CA ALA A 51 -1.63 6.29 -2.43
C ALA A 51 -2.51 5.68 -3.54
N THR A 52 -2.56 6.30 -4.72
CA THR A 52 -3.37 5.77 -5.83
C THR A 52 -2.82 4.47 -6.39
N SER A 53 -1.50 4.30 -6.46
CA SER A 53 -0.87 3.04 -6.87
C SER A 53 -1.28 1.91 -5.93
N ASP A 54 -1.25 2.16 -4.62
CA ASP A 54 -1.54 1.17 -3.60
C ASP A 54 -3.03 0.80 -3.58
N MET A 55 -3.90 1.80 -3.58
CA MET A 55 -5.36 1.59 -3.55
C MET A 55 -5.82 0.77 -4.75
N VAL A 56 -5.34 1.07 -5.95
CA VAL A 56 -5.69 0.29 -7.15
C VAL A 56 -5.22 -1.16 -7.04
N ASP A 57 -4.04 -1.40 -6.47
CA ASP A 57 -3.50 -2.74 -6.28
C ASP A 57 -4.32 -3.57 -5.28
N ILE A 58 -4.71 -2.95 -4.16
CA ILE A 58 -5.58 -3.54 -3.15
C ILE A 58 -6.95 -3.86 -3.73
N TYR A 59 -7.61 -2.90 -4.40
CA TYR A 59 -8.93 -3.14 -4.97
C TYR A 59 -8.91 -4.25 -6.02
N ALA A 60 -7.91 -4.27 -6.90
CA ALA A 60 -7.80 -5.30 -7.91
C ALA A 60 -7.54 -6.68 -7.28
N SER A 61 -6.59 -6.78 -6.35
CA SER A 61 -6.29 -8.05 -5.67
C SER A 61 -7.49 -8.62 -4.93
N VAL A 62 -8.24 -7.78 -4.19
CA VAL A 62 -9.47 -8.19 -3.49
C VAL A 62 -10.55 -8.68 -4.47
N ILE A 63 -10.76 -7.98 -5.59
CA ILE A 63 -11.76 -8.39 -6.59
C ILE A 63 -11.39 -9.74 -7.20
N PHE A 64 -10.14 -9.92 -7.62
CA PHE A 64 -9.70 -11.16 -8.25
C PHE A 64 -9.66 -12.33 -7.27
N GLN A 65 -9.35 -12.08 -5.99
CA GLN A 65 -9.42 -13.08 -4.93
C GLN A 65 -10.86 -13.49 -4.61
N ALA A 66 -11.78 -12.53 -4.44
CA ALA A 66 -13.18 -12.81 -4.14
C ALA A 66 -13.89 -13.61 -5.25
N LEU A 67 -13.32 -13.62 -6.45
CA LEU A 67 -13.84 -14.34 -7.62
C LEU A 67 -13.13 -15.68 -7.88
N GLU A 68 -12.22 -16.08 -6.99
CA GLU A 68 -11.37 -17.28 -7.13
C GLU A 68 -10.57 -17.24 -8.44
N SER A 69 -10.01 -16.08 -8.76
CA SER A 69 -9.26 -15.81 -9.98
C SER A 69 -8.01 -14.99 -9.70
N GLU A 70 -7.42 -15.15 -8.53
CA GLU A 70 -6.22 -14.42 -8.10
C GLU A 70 -4.99 -14.69 -8.99
N GLY A 71 -4.97 -15.81 -9.72
CA GLY A 71 -3.98 -16.09 -10.78
C GLY A 71 -4.06 -15.12 -11.97
N ASN A 72 -5.19 -14.42 -12.12
CA ASN A 72 -5.45 -13.56 -13.25
C ASN A 72 -5.03 -12.09 -13.01
N TYR A 73 -4.52 -11.74 -11.83
CA TYR A 73 -4.00 -10.41 -11.55
C TYR A 73 -2.51 -10.48 -11.22
N LEU A 74 -1.71 -9.74 -11.98
CA LEU A 74 -0.27 -9.59 -11.74
C LEU A 74 0.11 -8.12 -11.65
N ARG A 75 0.64 -7.71 -10.49
CA ARG A 75 1.26 -6.40 -10.29
C ARG A 75 2.78 -6.50 -10.45
N ILE A 76 3.34 -5.67 -11.31
CA ILE A 76 4.79 -5.49 -11.46
C ILE A 76 5.13 -4.09 -10.94
N GLN A 77 5.82 -4.04 -9.79
CA GLN A 77 6.18 -2.81 -9.11
C GLN A 77 7.51 -3.00 -8.39
N ASP A 78 8.39 -1.99 -8.43
CA ASP A 78 9.60 -1.95 -7.60
C ASP A 78 9.44 -0.88 -6.52
N ASP A 79 9.54 -1.25 -5.25
CA ASP A 79 9.42 -0.38 -4.07
C ASP A 79 10.77 -0.01 -3.47
N THR A 80 11.87 -0.32 -4.17
CA THR A 80 13.24 -0.18 -3.65
C THR A 80 14.03 0.95 -4.31
N LEU A 81 13.38 1.78 -5.13
CA LEU A 81 14.05 2.85 -5.87
C LEU A 81 14.65 3.88 -4.90
N THR A 82 15.88 4.32 -5.17
CA THR A 82 16.56 5.33 -4.36
C THR A 82 17.24 6.39 -5.23
N GLY A 83 17.49 7.57 -4.66
CA GLY A 83 18.26 8.63 -5.29
C GLY A 83 17.70 9.06 -6.66
N ALA A 84 18.56 9.06 -7.68
CA ALA A 84 18.21 9.47 -9.04
C ALA A 84 17.17 8.55 -9.70
N ALA A 85 17.18 7.25 -9.38
CA ALA A 85 16.25 6.28 -9.96
C ALA A 85 14.81 6.51 -9.49
N ALA A 86 14.64 7.07 -8.29
CA ALA A 86 13.34 7.43 -7.75
C ALA A 86 12.89 8.86 -8.11
N SER A 87 13.64 9.56 -8.97
CA SER A 87 13.23 10.87 -9.48
C SER A 87 12.50 10.72 -10.80
N VAL A 88 11.29 11.28 -10.86
CA VAL A 88 10.42 11.24 -12.05
C VAL A 88 10.90 12.12 -13.21
N ASP A 89 11.76 13.09 -12.92
CA ASP A 89 12.22 14.14 -13.84
C ASP A 89 13.69 13.98 -14.26
N ASN A 90 14.43 13.01 -13.70
CA ASN A 90 15.84 12.82 -14.01
C ASN A 90 16.03 11.96 -15.26
N SER A 91 16.13 12.62 -16.41
CA SER A 91 16.30 12.00 -17.73
C SER A 91 17.77 11.85 -18.18
N THR A 92 18.73 11.91 -17.25
CA THR A 92 20.14 11.72 -17.61
C THR A 92 20.36 10.34 -18.23
N LYS A 93 21.24 10.25 -19.25
CA LYS A 93 21.52 9.01 -19.98
C LYS A 93 21.94 7.85 -19.07
N TRP A 94 22.66 8.16 -18.00
CA TRP A 94 23.07 7.18 -16.99
C TRP A 94 21.88 6.69 -16.17
N ASN A 95 21.00 7.59 -15.72
CA ASN A 95 19.81 7.22 -14.95
C ASN A 95 18.86 6.35 -15.78
N LEU A 96 18.62 6.69 -17.05
CA LEU A 96 17.78 5.91 -17.95
C LEU A 96 18.33 4.49 -18.17
N ARG A 97 19.64 4.33 -18.37
CA ARG A 97 20.28 3.00 -18.46
C ARG A 97 20.17 2.23 -17.15
N ASN A 98 20.29 2.90 -16.01
CA ASN A 98 20.12 2.29 -14.71
C ASN A 98 18.67 1.81 -14.49
N LEU A 99 17.67 2.60 -14.92
CA LEU A 99 16.25 2.22 -14.87
C LEU A 99 15.94 1.01 -15.75
N VAL A 100 16.54 0.91 -16.95
CA VAL A 100 16.44 -0.30 -17.79
C VAL A 100 16.96 -1.53 -17.03
N ARG A 101 18.14 -1.42 -16.44
CA ARG A 101 18.74 -2.52 -15.64
C ARG A 101 17.88 -2.89 -14.43
N ILE A 102 17.28 -1.90 -13.76
CA ILE A 102 16.35 -2.16 -12.64
C ILE A 102 15.12 -2.93 -13.15
N GLY A 103 14.57 -2.54 -14.30
CA GLY A 103 13.46 -3.27 -14.94
C GLY A 103 13.83 -4.70 -15.32
N GLU A 104 15.00 -4.92 -15.91
CA GLU A 104 15.51 -6.27 -16.24
C GLU A 104 15.66 -7.13 -14.99
N ASN A 105 16.27 -6.58 -13.92
CA ASN A 105 16.41 -7.29 -12.64
C ASN A 105 15.06 -7.57 -11.97
N LEU A 106 14.06 -6.70 -12.16
CA LEU A 106 12.72 -6.88 -11.61
C LEU A 106 12.02 -8.10 -12.21
N LEU A 107 12.29 -8.42 -13.48
CA LEU A 107 11.74 -9.60 -14.16
C LEU A 107 12.29 -10.92 -13.61
N GLU A 108 13.44 -10.90 -12.94
CA GLU A 108 14.04 -12.08 -12.30
C GLU A 108 13.51 -12.30 -10.86
N LYS A 109 12.83 -11.31 -10.27
CA LYS A 109 12.30 -11.42 -8.90
C LYS A 109 11.04 -12.30 -8.91
N PRO A 110 10.87 -13.20 -7.91
CA PRO A 110 9.64 -13.96 -7.77
C PRO A 110 8.47 -13.03 -7.41
N ALA A 111 7.29 -13.31 -7.96
CA ALA A 111 6.06 -12.69 -7.50
C ALA A 111 5.68 -13.26 -6.13
N SER A 112 5.37 -12.37 -5.19
CA SER A 112 4.79 -12.70 -3.89
C SER A 112 3.35 -12.20 -3.82
N ARG A 113 2.56 -12.86 -2.99
CA ARG A 113 1.18 -12.49 -2.69
C ARG A 113 1.11 -12.10 -1.23
N ILE A 114 0.41 -11.02 -0.92
CA ILE A 114 0.19 -10.59 0.46
C ILE A 114 -1.31 -10.47 0.68
N ILE A 115 -1.82 -11.08 1.74
CA ILE A 115 -3.24 -11.01 2.12
C ILE A 115 -3.32 -10.36 3.49
N TYR A 116 -4.04 -9.24 3.58
CA TYR A 116 -4.38 -8.59 4.84
C TYR A 116 -5.85 -8.90 5.14
N VAL A 117 -6.14 -9.54 6.28
CA VAL A 117 -7.52 -9.85 6.66
C VAL A 117 -7.93 -9.12 7.93
N GLU A 118 -8.94 -8.26 7.78
CA GLU A 118 -9.63 -7.60 8.89
C GLU A 118 -10.94 -8.32 9.18
N ALA A 119 -10.98 -9.04 10.31
CA ALA A 119 -12.19 -9.60 10.89
C ALA A 119 -11.94 -10.01 12.35
N CYS A 120 -13.02 -10.18 13.11
CA CYS A 120 -12.97 -10.95 14.35
C CYS A 120 -12.60 -12.40 14.04
N GLU A 121 -11.77 -13.00 14.89
CA GLU A 121 -11.27 -14.37 14.75
C GLU A 121 -10.59 -14.62 13.39
N SER A 122 -10.02 -13.59 12.76
CA SER A 122 -9.51 -13.63 11.39
C SER A 122 -8.39 -14.66 11.19
N GLY A 123 -7.63 -14.97 12.25
CA GLY A 123 -6.67 -16.08 12.24
C GLY A 123 -7.29 -17.44 11.89
N SER A 124 -8.57 -17.66 12.25
CA SER A 124 -9.26 -18.94 12.03
C SER A 124 -9.48 -19.27 10.55
N ILE A 125 -9.43 -18.26 9.68
CA ILE A 125 -9.58 -18.41 8.22
C ILE A 125 -8.43 -19.22 7.62
N PHE A 126 -7.24 -19.17 8.24
CA PHE A 126 -6.03 -19.77 7.71
C PHE A 126 -5.48 -20.91 8.60
N GLU A 127 -6.03 -21.09 9.80
CA GLU A 127 -5.61 -22.13 10.73
C GLU A 127 -5.77 -23.52 10.11
N GLY A 128 -4.66 -24.23 9.92
CA GLY A 128 -4.63 -25.57 9.33
C GLY A 128 -5.00 -25.64 7.84
N LEU A 129 -5.24 -24.50 7.19
CA LEU A 129 -5.67 -24.41 5.80
C LEU A 129 -4.61 -23.85 4.86
N MET A 130 -3.52 -23.27 5.37
CA MET A 130 -2.48 -22.64 4.55
C MET A 130 -1.35 -23.63 4.20
N PRO A 131 -1.16 -23.98 2.91
CA PRO A 131 -0.01 -24.76 2.45
C PRO A 131 1.31 -23.97 2.61
N GLU A 132 2.38 -24.66 3.01
CA GLU A 132 3.71 -24.05 3.18
C GLU A 132 4.45 -23.73 1.86
N ASP A 133 3.95 -24.25 0.72
CA ASP A 133 4.57 -24.17 -0.61
C ASP A 133 4.00 -23.04 -1.50
N LEU A 134 3.24 -22.11 -0.92
CA LEU A 134 2.73 -20.93 -1.60
C LEU A 134 3.58 -19.69 -1.27
N ASN A 135 3.94 -18.91 -2.29
CA ASN A 135 4.53 -17.56 -2.12
C ASN A 135 3.47 -16.55 -1.67
N VAL A 136 2.70 -16.88 -0.62
CA VAL A 136 1.63 -16.08 -0.04
C VAL A 136 1.98 -15.79 1.41
N TYR A 137 2.09 -14.51 1.74
CA TYR A 137 2.23 -14.02 3.10
C TYR A 137 0.88 -13.49 3.57
N VAL A 138 0.42 -13.94 4.74
CA VAL A 138 -0.89 -13.55 5.27
C VAL A 138 -0.69 -12.90 6.63
N THR A 139 -1.37 -11.78 6.85
CA THR A 139 -1.50 -11.16 8.16
C THR A 139 -2.97 -10.97 8.47
N THR A 140 -3.32 -11.13 9.75
CA THR A 140 -4.69 -11.10 10.24
C THR A 140 -4.81 -10.07 11.36
N ALA A 141 -5.95 -9.40 11.45
CA ALA A 141 -6.23 -8.40 12.48
C ALA A 141 -6.29 -8.97 13.89
N SER A 142 -6.55 -10.28 14.00
CA SER A 142 -6.75 -10.99 15.26
C SER A 142 -6.33 -12.45 15.13
N ASN A 143 -6.13 -13.11 16.27
CA ASN A 143 -5.88 -14.56 16.32
C ASN A 143 -7.18 -15.37 16.16
N VAL A 144 -7.11 -16.70 16.27
CA VAL A 144 -8.24 -17.61 15.99
C VAL A 144 -9.41 -17.53 16.98
N VAL A 145 -9.23 -16.88 18.13
CA VAL A 145 -10.26 -16.74 19.19
C VAL A 145 -10.44 -15.29 19.67
N GLU A 146 -9.80 -14.33 19.02
CA GLU A 146 -9.79 -12.92 19.44
C GLU A 146 -10.61 -12.05 18.49
N SER A 147 -11.37 -11.10 19.03
CA SER A 147 -12.06 -10.09 18.23
C SER A 147 -11.09 -9.04 17.70
N SER A 148 -11.32 -8.53 16.50
CA SER A 148 -10.65 -7.32 16.02
C SER A 148 -11.39 -6.07 16.49
N TRP A 149 -10.79 -4.90 16.27
CA TRP A 149 -11.23 -3.64 16.90
C TRP A 149 -11.43 -2.53 15.89
N GLY A 150 -12.52 -1.78 16.06
CA GLY A 150 -12.73 -0.49 15.41
C GLY A 150 -11.77 0.58 15.95
N THR A 151 -11.47 1.59 15.14
CA THR A 151 -10.76 2.81 15.53
C THR A 151 -11.53 4.05 15.04
N TYR A 152 -11.16 5.22 15.56
CA TYR A 152 -11.87 6.48 15.31
C TYR A 152 -13.36 6.39 15.65
N CYS A 153 -13.66 5.86 16.83
CA CYS A 153 -15.02 5.66 17.32
C CYS A 153 -15.46 6.79 18.26
N PRO A 154 -16.78 7.08 18.38
CA PRO A 154 -17.28 8.04 19.35
C PRO A 154 -16.86 7.64 20.78
N GLY A 155 -16.20 8.56 21.48
CA GLY A 155 -15.69 8.33 22.83
C GLY A 155 -14.28 7.72 22.90
N MET A 156 -13.63 7.47 21.76
CA MET A 156 -12.19 7.15 21.67
C MET A 156 -11.39 8.39 21.28
N ASP A 157 -10.06 8.35 21.47
CA ASP A 157 -9.12 9.40 21.05
C ASP A 157 -8.15 8.82 20.00
N PRO A 158 -8.05 9.40 18.78
CA PRO A 158 -8.85 10.53 18.30
C PRO A 158 -10.29 10.11 17.93
N PRO A 159 -11.30 10.95 18.26
CA PRO A 159 -12.68 10.67 17.90
C PRO A 159 -12.96 11.05 16.43
N PRO A 160 -14.03 10.51 15.85
CA PRO A 160 -14.51 10.98 14.55
C PRO A 160 -15.16 12.37 14.69
N PRO A 161 -15.40 13.11 13.58
CA PRO A 161 -16.17 14.35 13.62
C PRO A 161 -17.55 14.14 14.29
N PRO A 162 -18.07 15.13 15.05
CA PRO A 162 -19.24 14.95 15.92
C PRO A 162 -20.52 14.48 15.23
N GLU A 163 -20.63 14.68 13.91
CA GLU A 163 -21.73 14.21 13.08
C GLU A 163 -21.77 12.68 12.88
N TYR A 164 -20.67 11.96 13.16
CA TYR A 164 -20.59 10.51 13.02
C TYR A 164 -20.80 9.81 14.37
N MET A 165 -21.82 8.93 14.42
CA MET A 165 -22.11 8.08 15.59
C MET A 165 -21.56 6.64 15.45
N THR A 166 -20.57 6.44 14.59
CA THR A 166 -19.96 5.13 14.28
C THR A 166 -18.44 5.26 14.20
N CYS A 167 -17.72 4.14 14.30
CA CYS A 167 -16.29 4.09 13.99
C CYS A 167 -16.05 4.39 12.51
N LEU A 168 -14.97 5.12 12.20
CA LEU A 168 -14.60 5.45 10.81
C LEU A 168 -13.58 4.49 10.20
N GLY A 169 -13.01 3.59 10.98
CA GLY A 169 -12.14 2.54 10.47
C GLY A 169 -11.96 1.42 11.47
N ASP A 170 -11.14 0.46 11.08
CA ASP A 170 -10.71 -0.68 11.90
C ASP A 170 -9.23 -0.54 12.22
N LEU A 171 -8.83 -0.83 13.45
CA LEU A 171 -7.49 -0.53 13.96
C LEU A 171 -6.41 -1.19 13.10
N TYR A 172 -6.56 -2.47 12.75
CA TYR A 172 -5.56 -3.16 11.94
C TYR A 172 -5.55 -2.62 10.50
N SER A 173 -6.73 -2.42 9.90
CA SER A 173 -6.85 -1.85 8.56
C SER A 173 -6.23 -0.46 8.44
N VAL A 174 -6.59 0.42 9.37
CA VAL A 174 -6.04 1.77 9.47
C VAL A 174 -4.56 1.71 9.81
N ALA A 175 -4.08 0.83 10.69
CA ALA A 175 -2.67 0.75 11.03
C ALA A 175 -1.77 0.46 9.83
N TRP A 176 -2.08 -0.52 8.99
CA TRP A 176 -1.21 -0.76 7.82
C TRP A 176 -1.45 0.28 6.71
N MET A 177 -2.68 0.79 6.53
CA MET A 177 -2.93 1.87 5.56
C MET A 177 -2.21 3.14 5.98
N GLU A 178 -2.30 3.50 7.25
CA GLU A 178 -1.64 4.66 7.81
C GLU A 178 -0.16 4.45 7.94
N ASP A 179 0.40 3.29 8.35
CA ASP A 179 1.86 3.02 8.39
C ASP A 179 2.53 3.22 7.02
N ARG A 180 1.81 2.89 5.93
CA ARG A 180 2.23 3.24 4.54
C ARG A 180 2.38 4.76 4.35
N PHE A 181 1.70 5.55 5.17
CA PHE A 181 1.72 7.01 5.29
C PHE A 181 2.32 7.54 6.64
N GLU A 182 2.68 6.72 7.63
CA GLU A 182 2.97 7.11 9.03
C GLU A 182 4.47 7.31 9.29
N PHE A 183 5.29 7.13 8.25
CA PHE A 183 6.58 7.82 8.14
C PHE A 183 6.45 9.37 8.21
N TYR A 184 5.23 9.90 8.33
CA TYR A 184 4.95 11.28 8.62
C TYR A 184 4.43 11.50 10.06
N THR A 185 5.11 11.12 11.15
CA THR A 185 4.92 11.82 12.45
C THR A 185 6.22 12.19 13.15
#